data_AF-A0A8T0EDI1-F1
#
_entry.id   AF-A0A8T0EDI1-F1
#
_cell.length_a   1.000
_cell.length_b   1.000
_cell.length_c   1.000
_cell.angle_alpha   90.00
_cell.angle_beta   90.00
_cell.angle_gamma   90.00
#
_symmetry.space_group_name_H-M   'P 1'
#
loop_
_entity.id
_entity.type
_entity.pdbx_description
1 polymer ?
#
loop_
_entity_poly.entity_id
_entity_poly.type
_entity_poly.pdbx_seq_one_letter_code
_entity_poly.pdbx_strand_id
1 'polypeptide(L)'
;MAPSNTLFFAILTIFYVLFAHKTCDCTFDINDRQLQMVADSLTMKECRKLSESLHEKAFALHEIPKGDTEPKQVSCFRLLQHWNTHEGKGRTFHQLAVRLKQLGHHDIANRLSQSVSDEKVGEVQDLFLKDPFKSKIGTNSPLLQESPHVQTVPPSKKPNNSWTCYEVAEVVLFFIASVIFLSFCILLFLKFLLPDSFVRMRASLYRSFVGKRPEDEDIYFIM
;
A
#
# COMPACT_ATOMS: atom_id res chain seq x y z
N MET A 1 8.65 -44.29 -0.57
CA MET A 1 9.16 -43.28 0.40
C MET A 1 8.73 -41.91 -0.14
N ALA A 2 7.68 -41.30 0.43
CA ALA A 2 6.98 -40.15 -0.16
C ALA A 2 7.10 -38.88 0.72
N PRO A 3 8.21 -38.12 0.61
CA PRO A 3 8.36 -36.83 1.29
C PRO A 3 8.00 -35.61 0.40
N SER A 4 7.61 -35.81 -0.86
CA SER A 4 7.47 -34.72 -1.84
C SER A 4 6.31 -33.76 -1.55
N ASN A 5 5.18 -34.26 -1.03
CA ASN A 5 3.98 -33.45 -0.87
C ASN A 5 4.09 -32.52 0.35
N THR A 6 4.69 -32.98 1.44
CA THR A 6 4.85 -32.19 2.67
C THR A 6 5.79 -31.00 2.46
N LEU A 7 6.85 -31.19 1.68
CA LEU A 7 7.81 -30.13 1.36
C LEU A 7 7.20 -29.07 0.44
N PHE A 8 6.36 -29.49 -0.52
CA PHE A 8 5.62 -28.59 -1.40
C PHE A 8 4.61 -27.72 -0.63
N PHE A 9 3.79 -28.34 0.23
CA PHE A 9 2.85 -27.57 1.06
C PHE A 9 3.59 -26.62 2.00
N ALA A 10 4.71 -27.04 2.58
CA ALA A 10 5.54 -26.20 3.44
C ALA A 10 6.05 -24.95 2.69
N ILE A 11 6.59 -25.11 1.48
CA ILE A 11 7.05 -23.98 0.64
C ILE A 11 5.89 -23.03 0.32
N LEU A 12 4.71 -23.57 -0.03
CA LEU A 12 3.55 -22.77 -0.41
C LEU A 12 2.98 -22.00 0.80
N THR A 13 2.96 -22.60 1.98
CA THR A 13 2.63 -21.89 3.23
C THR A 13 3.67 -20.85 3.61
N ILE A 14 4.97 -21.12 3.45
CA ILE A 14 6.01 -20.13 3.73
C ILE A 14 5.88 -18.94 2.78
N PHE A 15 5.66 -19.20 1.48
CA PHE A 15 5.41 -18.16 0.50
C PHE A 15 4.16 -17.35 0.86
N TYR A 16 3.03 -18.01 1.16
CA TYR A 16 1.79 -17.33 1.55
C TYR A 16 1.95 -16.52 2.84
N VAL A 17 2.62 -17.04 3.86
CA VAL A 17 2.88 -16.33 5.12
C VAL A 17 3.78 -15.13 4.87
N LEU A 18 4.87 -15.28 4.11
CA LEU A 18 5.76 -14.15 3.77
C LEU A 18 5.07 -13.07 2.91
N PHE A 19 4.13 -13.47 2.03
CA PHE A 19 3.43 -12.55 1.13
C PHE A 19 2.21 -11.88 1.78
N ALA A 20 1.42 -12.62 2.56
CA ALA A 20 0.21 -12.13 3.23
C ALA A 20 0.55 -11.20 4.41
N HIS A 21 1.70 -11.39 5.07
CA HIS A 21 2.13 -10.51 6.17
C HIS A 21 2.72 -9.16 5.71
N LYS A 22 3.00 -9.01 4.41
CA LYS A 22 3.64 -7.81 3.84
C LYS A 22 2.65 -6.68 3.52
N THR A 23 1.38 -6.79 3.90
CA THR A 23 0.50 -5.62 3.99
C THR A 23 0.82 -4.87 5.28
N CYS A 24 2.01 -4.27 5.33
CA CYS A 24 2.32 -3.28 6.35
C CYS A 24 1.57 -2.02 5.95
N ASP A 25 0.33 -1.90 6.40
CA ASP A 25 -0.42 -0.66 6.29
C ASP A 25 0.30 0.36 7.18
N CYS A 26 1.12 1.21 6.58
CA CYS A 26 1.64 2.39 7.25
C CYS A 26 0.45 3.33 7.53
N THR A 27 -0.21 3.10 8.66
CA THR A 27 -1.33 3.92 9.11
C THR A 27 -0.77 5.21 9.69
N PHE A 28 -0.89 6.30 8.93
CA PHE A 28 -0.60 7.63 9.45
C PHE A 28 -1.81 8.13 10.23
N ASP A 29 -1.69 8.08 11.55
CA ASP A 29 -2.70 8.63 12.46
C ASP A 29 -2.77 10.15 12.30
N ILE A 30 -4.02 10.63 12.31
CA ILE A 30 -4.32 12.05 12.32
C ILE A 30 -4.09 12.63 13.72
N ASN A 31 -3.45 13.79 13.78
CA ASN A 31 -3.22 14.52 15.03
C ASN A 31 -4.40 15.48 15.33
N ASP A 32 -4.64 15.80 16.61
CA ASP A 32 -5.70 16.71 17.04
C ASP A 32 -5.60 18.09 16.39
N ARG A 33 -4.37 18.59 16.15
CA ARG A 33 -4.15 19.86 15.43
C ARG A 33 -4.67 19.82 13.99
N GLN A 34 -4.49 18.70 13.31
CA GLN A 34 -4.94 18.51 11.94
C GLN A 34 -6.47 18.36 11.89
N LEU A 35 -7.06 17.68 12.87
CA LEU A 35 -8.52 17.64 13.05
C LEU A 35 -9.10 19.03 13.30
N GLN A 36 -8.45 19.81 14.15
CA GLN A 36 -8.89 21.16 14.44
C GLN A 36 -8.82 22.06 13.20
N MET A 37 -7.75 21.95 12.41
CA MET A 37 -7.63 22.65 11.13
C MET A 37 -8.78 22.31 10.15
N VAL A 38 -9.18 21.04 10.08
CA VAL A 38 -10.35 20.62 9.29
C VAL A 38 -11.64 21.19 9.88
N ALA A 39 -11.80 21.11 11.20
CA ALA A 39 -13.00 21.59 11.90
C ALA A 39 -13.22 23.10 11.73
N ASP A 40 -12.15 23.89 11.81
CA ASP A 40 -12.19 25.35 11.68
C ASP A 40 -12.41 25.79 10.22
N SER A 41 -12.13 24.91 9.24
CA SER A 41 -12.30 25.20 7.81
C SER A 41 -13.71 24.87 7.30
N LEU A 42 -14.56 24.23 8.10
CA LEU A 42 -15.90 23.78 7.70
C LEU A 42 -16.98 24.55 8.43
N THR A 43 -18.09 24.82 7.75
CA THR A 43 -19.30 25.27 8.44
C THR A 43 -19.90 24.14 9.26
N MET A 44 -20.67 24.49 10.28
CA MET A 44 -21.24 23.49 11.18
C MET A 44 -22.21 22.52 10.47
N LYS A 45 -22.85 22.96 9.39
CA LYS A 45 -23.70 22.12 8.53
C LYS A 45 -22.86 21.13 7.71
N GLU A 46 -21.79 21.60 7.09
CA GLU A 46 -20.88 20.76 6.30
C GLU A 46 -20.15 19.74 7.18
N CYS A 47 -19.75 20.14 8.37
CA CYS A 47 -19.11 19.24 9.31
C CYS A 47 -20.01 18.07 9.72
N ARG A 48 -21.31 18.28 9.89
CA ARG A 48 -22.24 17.17 10.17
C ARG A 48 -22.40 16.23 8.99
N LYS A 49 -22.46 16.76 7.77
CA LYS A 49 -22.44 15.92 6.57
C LYS A 49 -21.16 15.11 6.48
N LEU A 50 -20.02 15.73 6.82
CA LEU A 50 -18.74 15.06 6.87
C LEU A 50 -18.73 13.96 7.92
N SER A 51 -19.11 14.24 9.16
CA SER A 51 -19.20 13.26 10.25
C SER A 51 -20.10 12.08 9.86
N GLU A 52 -21.29 12.36 9.34
CA GLU A 52 -22.21 11.32 8.85
C GLU A 52 -21.59 10.47 7.72
N SER A 53 -20.87 11.11 6.78
CA SER A 53 -20.18 10.39 5.70
C SER A 53 -19.02 9.51 6.20
N LEU A 54 -18.41 9.87 7.34
CA LEU A 54 -17.28 9.15 7.91
C LEU A 54 -17.70 7.84 8.58
N HIS A 55 -18.96 7.76 9.02
CA HIS A 55 -19.57 6.54 9.55
C HIS A 55 -19.90 5.51 8.46
N GLU A 56 -20.04 5.94 7.19
CA GLU A 56 -20.28 5.04 6.07
C GLU A 56 -19.00 4.26 5.72
N LYS A 57 -19.10 2.93 5.72
CA LYS A 57 -17.95 2.03 5.41
C LYS A 57 -17.69 1.82 3.92
N ALA A 58 -18.57 2.30 3.05
CA ALA A 58 -18.45 2.13 1.60
C ALA A 58 -17.35 3.02 1.01
N PHE A 59 -16.63 2.54 0.00
CA PHE A 59 -15.56 3.31 -0.65
C PHE A 59 -16.07 4.59 -1.34
N ALA A 60 -17.24 4.50 -1.99
CA ALA A 60 -17.95 5.62 -2.59
C ALA A 60 -19.21 5.93 -1.78
N LEU A 61 -19.52 7.22 -1.62
CA LEU A 61 -20.83 7.65 -1.15
C LEU A 61 -21.87 7.38 -2.25
N HIS A 62 -22.93 6.67 -1.90
CA HIS A 62 -24.07 6.49 -2.81
C HIS A 62 -24.96 7.74 -2.85
N GLU A 63 -25.10 8.43 -1.72
CA GLU A 63 -25.86 9.67 -1.59
C GLU A 63 -25.12 10.65 -0.65
N ILE A 64 -25.21 11.95 -0.92
CA ILE A 64 -24.58 12.95 -0.05
C ILE A 64 -25.43 13.10 1.22
N PRO A 65 -24.86 12.84 2.42
CA PRO A 65 -25.59 12.93 3.67
C PRO A 65 -26.10 14.35 3.94
N LYS A 66 -27.21 14.44 4.69
CA LYS A 66 -27.85 15.71 5.03
C LYS A 66 -27.27 16.33 6.30
N GLY A 67 -26.61 15.54 7.14
CA GLY A 67 -26.05 15.95 8.43
C GLY A 67 -27.09 15.97 9.57
N ASP A 68 -28.20 15.25 9.41
CA ASP A 68 -29.35 15.29 10.33
C ASP A 68 -29.28 14.21 11.42
N THR A 69 -28.53 13.14 11.18
CA THR A 69 -28.29 12.04 12.14
C THR A 69 -27.33 12.44 13.26
N GLU A 70 -26.47 13.43 13.01
CA GLU A 70 -25.49 13.92 13.98
C GLU A 70 -26.10 14.89 15.01
N PRO A 71 -25.62 14.86 16.27
CA PRO A 71 -26.17 15.68 17.34
C PRO A 71 -25.92 17.18 17.09
N LYS A 72 -26.99 17.98 17.18
CA LYS A 72 -26.96 19.41 16.81
C LYS A 72 -26.22 20.32 17.79
N GLN A 73 -25.92 19.85 18.99
CA GLN A 73 -25.32 20.66 20.06
C GLN A 73 -23.82 20.39 20.26
N VAL A 74 -23.23 19.46 19.50
CA VAL A 74 -21.81 19.09 19.62
C VAL A 74 -20.99 19.93 18.64
N SER A 75 -19.80 20.38 19.03
CA SER A 75 -18.91 21.13 18.14
C SER A 75 -18.31 20.23 17.05
N CYS A 76 -17.94 20.82 15.91
CA CYS A 76 -17.38 20.07 14.79
C CYS A 76 -16.13 19.29 15.20
N PHE A 77 -15.22 19.93 15.93
CA PHE A 77 -14.02 19.29 16.44
C PHE A 77 -14.34 18.06 17.29
N ARG A 78 -15.35 18.13 18.18
CA ARG A 78 -15.74 16.97 19.00
C ARG A 78 -16.33 15.83 18.17
N LEU A 79 -17.09 16.11 17.12
CA LEU A 79 -17.61 15.07 16.21
C LEU A 79 -16.44 14.35 15.53
N LEU A 80 -15.50 15.10 14.95
CA LEU A 80 -14.35 14.52 14.26
C LEU A 80 -13.39 13.80 15.22
N GLN A 81 -13.21 14.31 16.45
CA GLN A 81 -12.41 13.66 17.48
C GLN A 81 -13.07 12.35 17.95
N HIS A 82 -14.39 12.33 18.10
CA HIS A 82 -15.13 11.11 18.44
C HIS A 82 -14.92 10.05 17.36
N TRP A 83 -15.07 10.43 16.08
CA TRP A 83 -14.76 9.54 14.97
C TRP A 83 -13.32 9.04 15.01
N ASN A 84 -12.32 9.93 15.14
CA ASN A 84 -10.89 9.56 15.14
C ASN A 84 -10.50 8.58 16.26
N THR A 85 -11.15 8.69 17.42
CA THR A 85 -10.85 7.84 18.59
C THR A 85 -11.57 6.50 18.59
N HIS A 86 -12.64 6.35 17.81
CA HIS A 86 -13.47 5.13 17.77
C HIS A 86 -13.34 4.42 16.42
N GLU A 87 -13.93 4.98 15.36
CA GLU A 87 -14.04 4.34 14.05
C GLU A 87 -12.83 4.60 13.14
N GLY A 88 -12.24 5.78 13.29
CA GLY A 88 -11.01 6.21 12.62
C GLY A 88 -9.74 5.71 13.29
N LYS A 89 -9.83 5.02 14.44
CA LYS A 89 -8.66 4.58 15.20
C LYS A 89 -7.84 3.57 14.39
N GLY A 90 -6.58 3.88 14.14
CA GLY A 90 -5.68 3.06 13.33
C GLY A 90 -6.04 3.08 11.83
N ARG A 91 -6.87 4.03 11.38
CA ARG A 91 -7.11 4.27 9.96
C ARG A 91 -6.24 5.41 9.46
N THR A 92 -5.89 5.37 8.18
CA THR A 92 -5.13 6.46 7.55
C THR A 92 -5.99 7.72 7.44
N PHE A 93 -5.33 8.88 7.53
CA PHE A 93 -5.93 10.19 7.21
C PHE A 93 -6.65 10.25 5.85
N HIS A 94 -6.33 9.29 4.96
CA HIS A 94 -6.88 9.16 3.63
C HIS A 94 -8.41 9.06 3.63
N GLN A 95 -9.01 8.33 4.58
CA GLN A 95 -10.48 8.23 4.62
C GLN A 95 -11.12 9.61 4.82
N LEU A 96 -10.59 10.42 5.73
CA LEU A 96 -11.05 11.78 5.95
C LEU A 96 -10.86 12.66 4.70
N ALA A 97 -9.69 12.57 4.08
CA ALA A 97 -9.39 13.32 2.86
C ALA A 97 -10.28 12.93 1.68
N VAL A 98 -10.60 11.64 1.51
CA VAL A 98 -11.50 11.16 0.46
C VAL A 98 -12.92 11.65 0.70
N ARG A 99 -13.43 11.55 1.93
CA ARG A 99 -14.76 12.07 2.27
C ARG A 99 -14.90 13.57 2.04
N LEU A 100 -13.89 14.34 2.44
CA LEU A 100 -13.83 15.78 2.14
C LEU A 100 -13.91 16.06 0.64
N LYS A 101 -13.18 15.30 -0.19
CA LYS A 101 -13.25 15.43 -1.66
C LYS A 101 -14.63 15.06 -2.22
N GLN A 102 -15.24 13.99 -1.72
CA GLN A 102 -16.58 13.56 -2.15
C GLN A 102 -17.66 14.59 -1.81
N LEU A 103 -17.46 15.37 -0.75
CA LEU A 103 -18.33 16.48 -0.36
C LEU A 103 -17.99 17.81 -1.08
N GLY A 104 -16.97 17.83 -1.95
CA GLY A 104 -16.55 19.01 -2.72
C GLY A 104 -15.48 19.88 -2.07
N HIS A 105 -14.99 19.53 -0.88
CA HIS A 105 -13.97 20.27 -0.13
C HIS A 105 -12.54 19.83 -0.50
N HIS A 106 -12.20 19.97 -1.78
CA HIS A 106 -10.91 19.52 -2.33
C HIS A 106 -9.71 20.27 -1.74
N ASP A 107 -9.89 21.56 -1.47
CA ASP A 107 -8.88 22.45 -0.87
C ASP A 107 -8.54 22.02 0.56
N ILE A 108 -9.54 21.74 1.39
CA ILE A 108 -9.37 21.26 2.78
C ILE A 108 -8.68 19.89 2.77
N ALA A 109 -9.11 18.98 1.89
CA ALA A 109 -8.50 17.65 1.75
C ALA A 109 -7.02 17.73 1.35
N ASN A 110 -6.67 18.65 0.45
CA ASN A 110 -5.29 18.85 0.01
C ASN A 110 -4.44 19.46 1.13
N ARG A 111 -4.95 20.46 1.87
CA ARG A 111 -4.28 21.04 3.04
C ARG A 111 -4.03 20.00 4.14
N LEU A 112 -5.01 19.15 4.42
CA LEU A 112 -4.86 18.02 5.36
C LEU A 112 -3.74 17.08 4.91
N SER A 113 -3.76 16.67 3.64
CA SER A 113 -2.76 15.75 3.09
C SER A 113 -1.33 16.34 3.13
N GLN A 114 -1.19 17.63 2.84
CA GLN A 114 0.08 18.35 2.93
C GLN A 114 0.55 18.42 4.40
N SER A 115 -0.31 18.84 5.32
CA SER A 115 0.05 18.96 6.75
C SER A 115 0.53 17.64 7.35
N VAL A 116 -0.12 16.52 7.01
CA VAL A 116 0.31 15.18 7.49
C VAL A 116 1.66 14.81 6.89
N SER A 117 1.86 15.07 5.59
CA SER A 117 3.10 14.73 4.89
C SER A 117 4.28 15.56 5.40
N ASP A 118 4.09 16.87 5.58
CA ASP A 118 5.13 17.79 6.04
C ASP A 118 5.59 17.45 7.46
N GLU A 119 4.66 17.10 8.36
CA GLU A 119 4.98 16.65 9.72
C GLU A 119 5.85 15.39 9.71
N LYS A 120 5.55 14.42 8.83
CA LYS A 120 6.32 13.18 8.71
C LYS A 120 7.68 13.37 8.06
N VAL A 121 7.78 14.25 7.06
CA VAL A 121 9.06 14.63 6.48
C VAL A 121 9.94 15.29 7.55
N GLY A 122 9.37 16.18 8.37
CA GLY A 122 10.08 16.79 9.50
C GLY A 122 10.54 15.76 10.53
N GLU A 123 9.69 14.80 10.90
CA GLU A 123 10.04 13.72 11.83
C GLU A 123 11.19 12.85 11.30
N VAL A 124 11.13 12.44 10.04
CA VAL A 124 12.22 11.67 9.41
C VAL A 124 13.51 12.49 9.36
N GLN A 125 13.42 13.77 9.00
CA GLN A 125 14.58 14.65 8.95
C GLN A 125 15.21 14.82 10.34
N ASP A 126 14.40 14.93 11.38
CA ASP A 126 14.85 15.11 12.75
C ASP A 126 15.47 13.84 13.34
N LEU A 127 14.89 12.69 13.04
CA LEU A 127 15.35 11.39 13.57
C LEU A 127 16.54 10.81 12.80
N PHE A 128 16.62 11.03 11.49
CA PHE A 128 17.59 10.34 10.62
C PHE A 128 18.59 11.24 9.90
N LEU A 129 18.25 12.50 9.64
CA LEU A 129 19.08 13.39 8.81
C LEU A 129 19.77 14.51 9.59
N LYS A 130 19.29 14.85 10.79
CA LYS A 130 20.02 15.76 11.69
C LYS A 130 21.24 15.01 12.23
N ASP A 131 22.41 15.41 11.73
CA ASP A 131 23.70 14.86 12.12
C ASP A 131 23.87 14.88 13.66
N PRO A 132 24.01 13.71 14.34
CA PRO A 132 24.17 13.63 15.79
C PRO A 132 25.46 14.29 16.29
N PHE A 133 26.39 14.63 15.38
CA PHE A 133 27.62 15.35 15.68
C PHE A 133 27.51 16.85 15.49
N LYS A 134 26.39 17.38 14.96
CA LYS A 134 26.21 18.83 14.75
C LYS A 134 26.33 19.64 16.04
N SER A 135 25.95 19.07 17.18
CA SER A 135 26.10 19.70 18.51
C SER A 135 27.48 19.51 19.15
N LYS A 136 28.35 18.66 18.58
CA LYS A 136 29.71 18.38 19.06
C LYS A 136 30.80 19.13 18.27
N ILE A 137 30.46 19.71 17.12
CA ILE A 137 31.37 20.59 16.39
C ILE A 137 31.35 21.94 17.11
N GLY A 138 32.44 22.29 17.79
CA GLY A 138 32.56 23.56 18.49
C GLY A 138 32.37 24.74 17.53
N THR A 139 31.56 25.72 17.93
CA THR A 139 31.14 26.91 17.18
C THR A 139 32.28 27.86 16.78
N ASN A 140 33.54 27.49 17.03
CA ASN A 140 34.73 28.31 16.78
C ASN A 140 35.54 27.84 15.56
N SER A 141 34.97 26.99 14.70
CA SER A 141 35.66 26.58 13.47
C SER A 141 35.58 27.69 12.42
N PRO A 142 36.71 28.25 11.94
CA PRO A 142 36.73 29.33 10.94
C PRO A 142 36.11 28.95 9.58
N LEU A 143 35.80 27.66 9.37
CA LEU A 143 35.19 27.13 8.15
C LEU A 143 33.65 27.16 8.18
N LEU A 144 33.03 27.54 9.30
CA LEU A 144 31.57 27.68 9.45
C LEU A 144 31.14 29.16 9.44
N GLN A 145 31.64 29.93 8.48
CA GLN A 145 31.10 31.27 8.22
C GLN A 145 29.72 31.10 7.57
N GLU A 146 28.72 31.06 8.44
CA GLU A 146 27.30 30.92 8.12
C GLU A 146 26.86 32.12 7.26
N SER A 147 26.58 31.86 5.99
CA SER A 147 25.98 32.84 5.08
C SER A 147 24.57 33.20 5.60
N PRO A 148 24.22 34.50 5.68
CA PRO A 148 22.97 34.92 6.29
C PRO A 148 21.78 34.53 5.42
N HIS A 149 20.84 33.80 6.03
CA HIS A 149 19.45 33.64 5.59
C HIS A 149 19.22 33.32 4.11
N VAL A 150 19.27 32.03 3.80
CA VAL A 150 18.29 31.45 2.89
C VAL A 150 17.49 30.44 3.70
N GLN A 151 16.28 30.81 4.12
CA GLN A 151 15.23 29.82 4.38
C GLN A 151 14.97 29.13 3.05
N THR A 152 15.77 28.11 2.73
CA THR A 152 15.38 27.08 1.78
C THR A 152 14.29 26.28 2.50
N VAL A 153 13.06 26.77 2.43
CA VAL A 153 11.92 25.87 2.30
C VAL A 153 12.33 24.94 1.16
N PRO A 154 12.61 23.65 1.40
CA PRO A 154 12.94 22.76 0.31
C PRO A 154 11.75 22.87 -0.66
N PRO A 155 11.98 23.17 -1.95
CA PRO A 155 10.89 23.27 -2.90
C PRO A 155 10.06 22.00 -2.74
N SER A 156 8.76 22.17 -2.48
CA SER A 156 7.79 21.08 -2.41
C SER A 156 8.00 20.24 -3.66
N LYS A 157 8.76 19.16 -3.49
CA LYS A 157 9.04 18.22 -4.55
C LYS A 157 7.71 17.52 -4.69
N LYS A 158 6.91 17.93 -5.68
CA LYS A 158 5.75 17.17 -6.16
C LYS A 158 6.13 15.70 -6.04
N PRO A 159 5.37 14.86 -5.33
CA PRO A 159 5.72 13.45 -5.19
C PRO A 159 5.91 12.93 -6.59
N ASN A 160 7.16 12.67 -6.95
CA ASN A 160 7.50 12.19 -8.25
C ASN A 160 7.03 10.74 -8.25
N ASN A 161 5.78 10.58 -8.67
CA ASN A 161 5.11 9.32 -8.95
C ASN A 161 5.74 8.60 -10.15
N SER A 162 6.94 8.98 -10.59
CA SER A 162 7.79 8.11 -11.39
C SER A 162 8.23 6.95 -10.50
N TRP A 163 7.47 5.86 -10.56
CA TRP A 163 7.99 4.56 -10.16
C TRP A 163 9.36 4.42 -10.78
N THR A 164 10.37 4.20 -9.95
CA THR A 164 11.71 4.05 -10.47
C THR A 164 11.71 2.83 -11.40
N CYS A 165 12.43 2.90 -12.52
CA CYS A 165 12.52 1.78 -13.46
C CYS A 165 12.90 0.46 -12.75
N TYR A 166 13.64 0.57 -11.65
CA TYR A 166 13.99 -0.51 -10.76
C TYR A 166 12.78 -1.14 -10.05
N GLU A 167 11.89 -0.35 -9.44
CA GLU A 167 10.66 -0.85 -8.79
C GLU A 167 9.72 -1.53 -9.80
N VAL A 168 9.60 -0.97 -11.01
CA VAL A 168 8.80 -1.60 -12.08
C VAL A 168 9.43 -2.91 -12.54
N ALA A 169 10.76 -2.93 -12.74
CA ALA A 169 11.47 -4.13 -13.14
C ALA A 169 11.36 -5.23 -12.09
N GLU A 170 11.45 -4.89 -10.82
CA GLU A 170 11.29 -5.81 -9.69
C GLU A 170 9.89 -6.45 -9.71
N VAL A 171 8.83 -5.66 -9.81
CA VAL A 171 7.44 -6.17 -9.89
C VAL A 171 7.23 -7.07 -11.11
N VAL A 172 7.77 -6.71 -12.27
CA VAL A 172 7.66 -7.52 -13.50
C VAL A 172 8.40 -8.85 -13.33
N LEU A 173 9.60 -8.84 -12.77
CA LEU A 173 10.40 -10.05 -12.55
C LEU A 173 9.72 -10.99 -11.53
N PHE A 174 9.09 -10.42 -10.49
CA PHE A 174 8.27 -11.16 -9.55
C PHE A 174 7.02 -11.78 -10.20
N PHE A 175 6.34 -11.04 -11.07
CA PHE A 175 5.18 -11.57 -11.79
C PHE A 175 5.57 -12.75 -12.69
N ILE A 176 6.67 -12.63 -13.43
CA ILE A 176 7.20 -13.71 -14.29
C ILE A 176 7.58 -14.92 -13.43
N ALA A 177 8.30 -14.73 -12.33
CA ALA A 177 8.69 -15.82 -11.43
C ALA A 177 7.47 -16.54 -10.85
N SER A 178 6.42 -15.81 -10.47
CA SER A 178 5.16 -16.38 -9.95
C SER A 178 4.43 -17.21 -11.01
N VAL A 179 4.35 -16.72 -12.25
CA VAL A 179 3.73 -17.48 -13.36
C VAL A 179 4.51 -18.75 -13.67
N ILE A 180 5.84 -18.69 -13.70
CA ILE A 180 6.70 -19.87 -13.89
C ILE A 180 6.49 -20.87 -12.76
N PHE A 181 6.46 -20.40 -11.52
CA PHE A 181 6.24 -21.24 -10.35
C PHE A 181 4.87 -21.93 -10.39
N LEU A 182 3.79 -21.20 -10.68
CA LEU A 182 2.44 -21.76 -10.82
C LEU A 182 2.35 -22.78 -11.96
N SER A 183 2.95 -22.48 -13.12
CA SER A 183 3.03 -23.40 -14.25
C SER A 183 3.75 -24.70 -13.86
N PHE A 184 4.89 -24.59 -13.18
CA PHE A 184 5.63 -25.74 -12.67
C PHE A 184 4.82 -26.57 -11.67
N CYS A 185 4.09 -25.91 -10.76
CA CYS A 185 3.18 -26.58 -9.83
C CYS A 185 2.07 -27.35 -10.55
N ILE A 186 1.46 -26.75 -11.58
CA ILE A 186 0.41 -27.39 -12.39
C ILE A 186 0.98 -28.59 -13.14
N LEU A 187 2.18 -28.47 -13.74
CA LEU A 187 2.82 -29.59 -14.44
C LEU A 187 3.16 -30.75 -13.50
N LEU A 188 3.64 -30.45 -12.29
CA LEU A 188 3.88 -31.47 -11.26
C LEU A 188 2.56 -32.11 -10.80
N PHE A 189 1.51 -31.32 -10.62
CA PHE A 189 0.18 -31.80 -10.24
C PHE A 189 -0.41 -32.74 -11.31
N LEU A 190 -0.34 -32.34 -12.59
CA LEU A 190 -0.78 -33.16 -13.72
C LEU A 190 0.02 -34.47 -13.81
N LYS A 191 1.34 -34.41 -13.59
CA LYS A 191 2.21 -35.59 -13.58
C LYS A 191 1.86 -36.55 -12.44
N PHE A 192 1.52 -36.04 -11.26
CA PHE A 192 1.34 -36.87 -10.06
C PHE A 192 -0.09 -37.39 -9.88
N LEU A 193 -1.12 -36.62 -10.25
CA LEU A 193 -2.52 -36.97 -9.99
C LEU A 193 -3.26 -37.50 -11.23
N LEU A 194 -2.79 -37.21 -12.44
CA LEU A 194 -3.41 -37.65 -13.68
C LEU A 194 -2.35 -38.15 -14.67
N PRO A 195 -1.63 -39.24 -14.36
CA PRO A 195 -0.52 -39.74 -15.19
C PRO A 195 -0.95 -39.98 -16.65
N ASP A 196 -2.15 -40.51 -16.88
CA ASP A 196 -2.70 -40.73 -18.22
C ASP A 196 -2.92 -39.44 -19.03
N SER A 197 -3.23 -38.33 -18.36
CA SER A 197 -3.40 -37.03 -19.02
C SER A 197 -2.05 -36.41 -19.39
N PHE A 198 -1.02 -36.60 -18.54
CA PHE A 198 0.33 -36.10 -18.78
C PHE A 198 0.99 -36.80 -19.97
N VAL A 199 0.80 -38.12 -20.10
CA VAL A 199 1.28 -38.89 -21.26
C VAL A 199 0.65 -38.39 -22.57
N ARG A 200 -0.67 -38.13 -22.58
CA ARG A 200 -1.36 -37.56 -23.77
C ARG A 200 -0.89 -36.14 -24.10
N MET A 201 -0.70 -35.29 -23.09
CA MET A 201 -0.19 -33.93 -23.29
C MET A 201 1.24 -33.94 -23.87
N ARG A 202 2.13 -34.78 -23.34
CA ARG A 202 3.50 -34.94 -23.83
C ARG A 202 3.54 -35.43 -25.28
N ALA A 203 2.72 -36.42 -25.62
CA ALA A 203 2.59 -36.92 -26.99
C ALA A 203 2.09 -35.85 -27.96
N SER A 204 1.16 -34.99 -27.52
CA SER A 204 0.66 -33.86 -28.32
C SER A 204 1.72 -32.78 -28.54
N LEU A 205 2.48 -32.42 -27.50
CA LEU A 205 3.58 -31.45 -27.61
C LEU A 205 4.70 -31.96 -28.50
N TYR A 206 5.11 -33.22 -28.35
CA TYR A 206 6.13 -33.83 -29.18
C TYR A 206 5.72 -33.84 -30.66
N ARG A 207 4.46 -34.17 -30.95
CA ARG A 207 3.90 -34.07 -32.30
C ARG A 207 3.96 -32.65 -32.87
N SER A 208 3.71 -31.64 -32.04
CA SER A 208 3.75 -30.24 -32.45
C SER A 208 5.16 -29.73 -32.73
N PHE A 209 6.18 -30.23 -32.00
CA PHE A 209 7.57 -29.77 -32.15
C PHE A 209 8.38 -30.57 -33.18
N VAL A 210 8.13 -31.88 -33.29
CA VAL A 210 8.95 -32.80 -34.11
C VAL A 210 8.21 -33.25 -35.38
N GLY A 211 6.91 -32.98 -35.50
CA GLY A 211 6.11 -33.24 -36.70
C GLY A 211 5.82 -34.71 -36.99
N LYS A 212 6.42 -35.65 -36.25
CA LYS A 212 6.16 -37.10 -36.34
C LYS A 212 5.58 -37.64 -35.03
N ARG A 213 4.67 -38.61 -35.14
CA ARG A 213 4.12 -39.34 -34.00
C ARG A 213 5.16 -40.39 -33.57
N PRO A 214 5.53 -40.49 -32.28
CA PRO A 214 6.44 -41.56 -31.82
C PRO A 214 5.79 -42.92 -32.11
N GLU A 215 6.57 -43.88 -32.60
CA GLU A 215 6.11 -45.26 -32.79
C GLU A 215 5.91 -45.93 -31.43
N ASP A 216 5.00 -46.90 -31.33
CA ASP A 216 4.55 -47.48 -30.05
C ASP A 216 5.69 -48.07 -29.19
N GLU A 217 6.84 -48.40 -29.79
CA GLU A 217 8.02 -48.90 -29.08
C GLU A 217 8.80 -47.79 -28.33
N ASP A 218 8.79 -46.54 -28.82
CA ASP A 218 9.49 -45.41 -28.19
C ASP A 218 8.77 -44.91 -26.93
N ILE A 219 7.49 -45.26 -26.77
CA ILE A 219 6.67 -44.85 -25.62
C ILE A 219 7.12 -45.57 -24.34
N TYR A 220 7.66 -46.79 -24.45
CA TYR A 220 8.13 -47.58 -23.30
C TYR A 220 9.54 -47.21 -22.83
N PHE A 221 10.39 -46.66 -23.69
CA PHE A 221 11.73 -46.18 -23.31
C PHE A 221 11.72 -44.85 -22.55
N ILE A 222 10.56 -44.20 -22.48
CA ILE A 222 10.38 -42.86 -21.91
C ILE A 222 9.69 -42.90 -20.51
N MET A 223 9.27 -44.08 -20.05
CA MET A 223 8.69 -44.31 -18.71
C MET A 223 9.73 -44.23 -17.59
#